data_AF-G3A1J4-F1
#
_entry.id   AF-G3A1J4-F1
#
_cell.length_a   1.000
_cell.length_b   1.000
_cell.length_c   1.000
_cell.angle_alpha   90.00
_cell.angle_beta   90.00
_cell.angle_gamma   90.00
#
_symmetry.space_group_name_H-M   'P 1'
#
loop_
_entity.id
_entity.type
_entity.pdbx_description
1 polymer ?
#
loop_
_entity_poly.entity_id
_entity_poly.type
_entity_poly.pdbx_seq_one_letter_code
_entity_poly.pdbx_strand_id
1 'polypeptide(L)'
;MRAAIASMAFSGGGNTSLRSGGSATGPRLHSTSSEFVPVKSSSSSIGDIAAQWKDPSIKANQFQLNIAGKTFKADPGMDPNGVPVFDGVSNQKVKDCAWQLMQSVGAKDFPAPVTQGGITRYTFKDPDTGASITLRDFSSSASSTGAKWAIDINKHPDFAMSGGKISKAELKFK
;
A
#
# COMPACT_ATOMS: atom_id res chain seq x y z
N MET A 1 -22.32 -47.87 33.12
CA MET A 1 -22.09 -46.75 32.19
C MET A 1 -23.44 -46.17 31.80
N ARG A 2 -23.55 -44.83 31.76
CA ARG A 2 -24.80 -44.06 31.68
C ARG A 2 -25.50 -44.18 30.32
N ALA A 3 -26.83 -44.12 30.38
CA ALA A 3 -27.82 -44.25 29.30
C ALA A 3 -28.20 -42.90 28.64
N ALA A 4 -28.83 -42.99 27.46
CA ALA A 4 -30.00 -42.22 26.97
C ALA A 4 -30.09 -42.46 25.44
N ILE A 5 -31.02 -43.24 24.88
CA ILE A 5 -32.48 -43.06 24.74
C ILE A 5 -32.82 -41.65 24.23
N ALA A 6 -32.98 -41.52 22.91
CA ALA A 6 -33.65 -40.40 22.29
C ALA A 6 -35.12 -40.80 22.01
N SER A 7 -36.03 -40.12 22.68
CA SER A 7 -37.47 -40.24 22.56
C SER A 7 -37.99 -39.56 21.28
N MET A 8 -38.99 -40.20 20.66
CA MET A 8 -40.36 -39.71 20.34
C MET A 8 -40.52 -38.19 20.07
N ALA A 9 -41.40 -37.67 19.22
CA ALA A 9 -42.41 -38.13 18.26
C ALA A 9 -43.08 -36.83 17.73
N PHE A 10 -44.17 -37.01 16.99
CA PHE A 10 -45.21 -36.05 16.57
C PHE A 10 -44.95 -35.32 15.24
N SER A 11 -45.95 -35.06 14.40
CA SER A 11 -47.33 -35.53 14.19
C SER A 11 -47.91 -34.60 13.13
N GLY A 12 -48.81 -35.11 12.29
CA GLY A 12 -49.97 -34.33 11.85
C GLY A 12 -49.79 -33.52 10.57
N GLY A 13 -50.47 -33.98 9.52
CA GLY A 13 -50.55 -33.30 8.23
C GLY A 13 -51.55 -32.15 8.18
N GLY A 14 -51.76 -31.63 6.97
CA GLY A 14 -52.82 -30.64 6.71
C GLY A 14 -52.62 -29.86 5.41
N ASN A 15 -53.18 -30.40 4.32
CA ASN A 15 -53.31 -29.78 3.00
C ASN A 15 -54.01 -28.41 3.02
N THR A 16 -53.73 -27.54 2.04
CA THR A 16 -54.73 -27.13 1.02
C THR A 16 -54.06 -26.49 -0.20
N SER A 17 -54.57 -26.89 -1.36
CA SER A 17 -54.13 -26.63 -2.72
C SER A 17 -54.33 -25.18 -3.17
N LEU A 18 -53.50 -24.72 -4.11
CA LEU A 18 -53.97 -23.98 -5.30
C LEU A 18 -53.02 -24.26 -6.48
N ARG A 19 -53.56 -24.94 -7.50
CA ARG A 19 -53.01 -25.10 -8.85
C ARG A 19 -52.94 -23.74 -9.56
N SER A 20 -51.94 -23.51 -10.41
CA SER A 20 -52.14 -23.16 -11.83
C SER A 20 -50.81 -22.89 -12.57
N GLY A 21 -50.64 -23.51 -13.75
CA GLY A 21 -49.60 -23.23 -14.76
C GLY A 21 -48.22 -23.82 -14.44
N GLY A 22 -47.55 -24.61 -15.26
CA GLY A 22 -47.57 -24.72 -16.72
C GLY A 22 -46.14 -24.56 -17.24
N SER A 23 -45.59 -25.64 -17.80
CA SER A 23 -44.38 -25.74 -18.66
C SER A 23 -42.97 -25.62 -18.07
N ALA A 24 -42.29 -26.77 -18.14
CA ALA A 24 -40.87 -27.06 -18.29
C ALA A 24 -39.85 -25.90 -18.43
N THR A 25 -38.78 -25.94 -17.63
CA THR A 25 -37.43 -25.49 -18.04
C THR A 25 -36.38 -26.17 -17.16
N GLY A 26 -35.27 -26.61 -17.76
CA GLY A 26 -34.28 -27.55 -17.21
C GLY A 26 -33.43 -27.07 -16.01
N PRO A 27 -32.36 -27.81 -15.64
CA PRO A 27 -31.56 -27.52 -14.46
C PRO A 27 -30.92 -26.14 -14.57
N ARG A 28 -31.29 -25.23 -13.66
CA ARG A 28 -30.65 -23.92 -13.52
C ARG A 28 -29.22 -24.13 -13.04
N LEU A 29 -28.28 -23.82 -13.94
CA LEU A 29 -26.88 -23.58 -13.59
C LEU A 29 -26.84 -22.48 -12.53
N HIS A 30 -26.20 -22.77 -11.40
CA HIS A 30 -25.80 -21.74 -10.44
C HIS A 30 -24.89 -20.76 -11.18
N SER A 31 -25.39 -19.56 -11.52
CA SER A 31 -24.52 -18.44 -11.84
C SER A 31 -23.76 -18.10 -10.57
N THR A 32 -22.54 -18.60 -10.45
CA THR A 32 -21.55 -17.97 -9.60
C THR A 32 -21.34 -16.59 -10.20
N SER A 33 -21.93 -15.57 -9.57
CA SER A 33 -21.46 -14.21 -9.73
C SER A 33 -20.01 -14.21 -9.27
N SER A 34 -19.08 -14.40 -10.21
CA SER A 34 -17.70 -14.04 -10.00
C SER A 34 -17.71 -12.54 -9.78
N GLU A 35 -17.78 -12.14 -8.52
CA GLU A 35 -17.44 -10.79 -8.13
C GLU A 35 -16.02 -10.57 -8.63
N PHE A 36 -15.89 -9.88 -9.76
CA PHE A 36 -14.66 -9.21 -10.12
C PHE A 36 -14.46 -8.17 -9.02
N VAL A 37 -13.79 -8.57 -7.94
CA VAL A 37 -13.19 -7.63 -7.03
C VAL A 37 -12.10 -6.97 -7.87
N PRO A 38 -12.21 -5.69 -8.27
CA PRO A 38 -11.07 -5.02 -8.84
C PRO A 38 -9.98 -5.11 -7.79
N VAL A 39 -8.96 -5.92 -8.04
CA VAL A 39 -7.73 -5.87 -7.26
C VAL A 39 -7.24 -4.46 -7.48
N LYS A 40 -7.51 -3.57 -6.51
CA LYS A 40 -6.78 -2.31 -6.37
C LYS A 40 -5.33 -2.75 -6.53
N SER A 41 -4.70 -2.34 -7.63
CA SER A 41 -3.25 -2.43 -7.75
C SER A 41 -2.70 -1.47 -6.71
N SER A 42 -2.73 -1.90 -5.45
CA SER A 42 -2.50 -1.06 -4.29
C SER A 42 -1.01 -0.85 -4.20
N SER A 43 -0.55 0.31 -4.64
CA SER A 43 0.77 0.79 -4.22
C SER A 43 0.83 0.79 -2.69
N SER A 44 2.02 0.61 -2.13
CA SER A 44 2.27 0.78 -0.71
C SER A 44 1.76 2.14 -0.26
N SER A 45 0.87 2.14 0.71
CA SER A 45 0.43 3.34 1.38
C SER A 45 1.58 3.90 2.24
N ILE A 46 1.47 5.17 2.63
CA ILE A 46 2.40 5.76 3.59
C ILE A 46 2.45 4.98 4.91
N GLY A 47 1.33 4.37 5.33
CA GLY A 47 1.24 3.52 6.52
C GLY A 47 2.03 2.22 6.37
N ASP A 48 2.02 1.58 5.20
CA ASP A 48 2.80 0.35 4.94
C ASP A 48 4.30 0.63 4.98
N ILE A 49 4.72 1.79 4.48
CA ILE A 49 6.12 2.23 4.52
C ILE A 49 6.53 2.54 5.95
N ALA A 50 5.68 3.26 6.68
CA ALA A 50 5.93 3.61 8.07
C ALA A 50 5.96 2.38 9.00
N ALA A 51 5.12 1.38 8.76
CA ALA A 51 5.12 0.13 9.53
C ALA A 51 6.47 -0.59 9.41
N GLN A 52 7.02 -0.69 8.20
CA GLN A 52 8.36 -1.24 7.98
C GLN A 52 9.44 -0.39 8.66
N TRP A 53 9.29 0.93 8.64
CA TRP A 53 10.24 1.86 9.26
C TRP A 53 10.32 1.75 10.79
N LYS A 54 9.22 1.38 11.43
CA LYS A 54 9.14 1.26 12.90
C LYS A 54 9.51 -0.13 13.40
N ASP A 55 9.53 -1.13 12.53
CA ASP A 55 9.89 -2.48 12.92
C ASP A 55 11.43 -2.61 13.00
N PRO A 56 12.01 -2.79 14.21
CA PRO A 56 13.46 -2.92 14.37
C PRO A 56 14.04 -4.19 13.70
N SER A 57 13.17 -5.16 13.38
CA SER A 57 13.50 -6.42 12.71
C SER A 57 13.66 -6.25 11.20
N ILE A 58 13.09 -5.18 10.62
CA ILE A 58 13.18 -4.88 9.19
C ILE A 58 14.33 -3.91 8.96
N LYS A 59 15.39 -4.39 8.30
CA LYS A 59 16.53 -3.57 7.90
C LYS A 59 16.28 -2.86 6.59
N ALA A 60 17.01 -1.76 6.33
CA ALA A 60 16.81 -0.92 5.14
C ALA A 60 16.89 -1.71 3.81
N ASN A 61 17.81 -2.68 3.72
CA ASN A 61 17.98 -3.56 2.56
C ASN A 61 16.92 -4.69 2.47
N GLN A 62 15.96 -4.76 3.39
CA GLN A 62 14.86 -5.72 3.41
C GLN A 62 13.51 -5.08 3.11
N PHE A 63 13.47 -3.75 2.92
CA PHE A 63 12.25 -3.02 2.62
C PHE A 63 11.60 -3.50 1.34
N GLN A 64 10.27 -3.40 1.29
CA GLN A 64 9.47 -3.72 0.12
C GLN A 64 8.47 -2.61 -0.15
N LEU A 65 8.36 -2.23 -1.43
CA LEU A 65 7.38 -1.27 -1.92
C LEU A 65 6.55 -1.91 -3.01
N ASN A 66 5.23 -1.82 -2.90
CA ASN A 66 4.35 -2.05 -4.03
C ASN A 66 4.18 -0.73 -4.77
N ILE A 67 4.42 -0.70 -6.08
CA ILE A 67 4.19 0.49 -6.91
C ILE A 67 3.43 0.05 -8.16
N ALA A 68 2.18 0.49 -8.26
CA ALA A 68 1.26 0.14 -9.34
C ALA A 68 1.16 -1.38 -9.55
N GLY A 69 0.93 -2.13 -8.47
CA GLY A 69 0.72 -3.58 -8.48
C GLY A 69 1.98 -4.43 -8.59
N LYS A 70 3.18 -3.83 -8.72
CA LYS A 70 4.46 -4.55 -8.72
C LYS A 70 5.19 -4.32 -7.41
N THR A 71 5.58 -5.42 -6.75
CA THR A 71 6.46 -5.36 -5.58
C THR A 71 7.92 -5.21 -6.01
N PHE A 72 8.58 -4.22 -5.43
CA PHE A 72 10.00 -3.97 -5.52
C PHE A 72 10.62 -4.19 -4.14
N LYS A 73 11.71 -4.94 -4.10
CA LYS A 73 12.50 -5.14 -2.89
C LYS A 73 13.70 -4.20 -2.92
N ALA A 74 14.09 -3.71 -1.75
CA ALA A 74 15.34 -2.98 -1.61
C ALA A 74 16.52 -3.89 -2.02
N ASP A 75 17.57 -3.27 -2.55
CA ASP A 75 18.77 -3.96 -2.97
C ASP A 75 19.43 -4.63 -1.76
N PRO A 76 19.54 -5.98 -1.74
CA PRO A 76 20.07 -6.71 -0.61
C PRO A 76 21.55 -6.41 -0.35
N GLY A 77 22.29 -5.91 -1.35
CA GLY A 77 23.69 -5.52 -1.23
C GLY A 77 23.93 -4.16 -0.57
N MET A 78 22.87 -3.40 -0.26
CA MET A 78 22.98 -2.09 0.40
C MET A 78 23.12 -2.22 1.92
N ASP A 79 23.60 -1.14 2.55
CA ASP A 79 23.77 -1.06 4.00
C ASP A 79 22.44 -1.34 4.73
N PRO A 80 22.34 -2.39 5.57
CA PRO A 80 21.13 -2.71 6.34
C PRO A 80 20.73 -1.60 7.33
N ASN A 81 21.66 -0.74 7.75
CA ASN A 81 21.40 0.38 8.66
C ASN A 81 21.29 1.73 7.93
N GLY A 82 21.37 1.73 6.60
CA GLY A 82 21.28 2.92 5.77
C GLY A 82 19.84 3.27 5.41
N VAL A 83 19.64 3.61 4.14
CA VAL A 83 18.32 3.91 3.57
C VAL A 83 17.98 2.89 2.49
N PRO A 84 16.70 2.51 2.33
CA PRO A 84 16.30 1.56 1.32
C PRO A 84 16.56 2.12 -0.08
N VAL A 85 17.23 1.32 -0.92
CA VAL A 85 17.50 1.63 -2.33
C VAL A 85 16.80 0.59 -3.19
N PHE A 86 15.91 1.00 -4.08
CA PHE A 86 15.16 0.11 -4.98
C PHE A 86 15.73 0.17 -6.39
N ASP A 87 15.89 -1.00 -7.03
CA ASP A 87 16.39 -1.13 -8.40
C ASP A 87 15.25 -1.46 -9.38
N GLY A 88 15.40 -1.02 -10.63
CA GLY A 88 14.51 -1.36 -11.74
C GLY A 88 13.13 -0.70 -11.67
N VAL A 89 12.98 0.36 -10.87
CA VAL A 89 11.76 1.18 -10.82
C VAL A 89 11.85 2.25 -11.91
N SER A 90 10.88 2.29 -12.83
CA SER A 90 10.89 3.30 -13.90
C SER A 90 10.69 4.71 -13.34
N ASN A 91 11.25 5.72 -14.00
CA ASN A 91 11.11 7.14 -13.61
C ASN A 91 9.63 7.54 -13.41
N GLN A 92 8.73 7.06 -14.26
CA GLN A 92 7.30 7.34 -14.12
C GLN A 92 6.75 6.73 -12.82
N LYS A 93 7.09 5.48 -12.51
CA LYS A 93 6.65 4.82 -11.26
C LYS A 93 7.21 5.51 -10.01
N VAL A 94 8.43 6.04 -10.06
CA VAL A 94 8.98 6.85 -8.96
C VAL A 94 8.16 8.13 -8.77
N LYS A 95 7.82 8.83 -9.85
CA LYS A 95 6.96 10.02 -9.80
C LYS A 95 5.55 9.69 -9.29
N ASP A 96 4.96 8.60 -9.75
CA ASP A 96 3.63 8.14 -9.29
C ASP A 96 3.65 7.79 -7.80
N CYS A 97 4.70 7.10 -7.34
CA CYS A 97 4.91 6.81 -5.92
C CYS A 97 5.03 8.11 -5.10
N ALA A 98 5.89 9.04 -5.53
CA ALA A 98 6.02 10.33 -4.87
C ALA A 98 4.70 11.11 -4.84
N TRP A 99 3.92 11.05 -5.92
CA TRP A 99 2.61 11.69 -5.99
C TRP A 99 1.65 11.11 -4.95
N GLN A 100 1.57 9.79 -4.84
CA GLN A 100 0.73 9.13 -3.83
C GLN A 100 1.14 9.52 -2.41
N LEU A 101 2.44 9.65 -2.13
CA LEU A 101 2.92 10.11 -0.82
C LEU A 101 2.60 11.58 -0.57
N MET A 102 2.70 12.45 -1.59
CA MET A 102 2.30 13.85 -1.47
C MET A 102 0.80 13.99 -1.18
N GLN A 103 -0.04 13.14 -1.76
CA GLN A 103 -1.47 13.11 -1.44
C GLN A 103 -1.74 12.73 0.02
N SER A 104 -0.89 11.90 0.64
CA SER A 104 -1.06 11.52 2.05
C SER A 104 -0.82 12.67 3.03
N VAL A 105 -0.12 13.71 2.61
CA VAL A 105 0.06 14.97 3.36
C VAL A 105 -0.89 16.08 2.91
N GLY A 106 -1.84 15.80 2.01
CA GLY A 106 -2.88 16.76 1.61
C GLY A 106 -2.66 17.46 0.26
N ALA A 107 -1.69 17.03 -0.55
CA ALA A 107 -1.51 17.61 -1.88
C ALA A 107 -2.72 17.31 -2.80
N LYS A 108 -3.24 18.36 -3.44
CA LYS A 108 -4.35 18.27 -4.41
C LYS A 108 -3.85 18.22 -5.85
N ASP A 109 -2.74 18.88 -6.12
CA ASP A 109 -2.07 18.92 -7.41
C ASP A 109 -0.59 18.55 -7.26
N PHE A 110 0.00 17.99 -8.33
CA PHE A 110 1.42 17.69 -8.35
C PHE A 110 2.21 19.01 -8.32
N PRO A 111 3.13 19.21 -7.35
CA PRO A 111 3.85 20.48 -7.22
C PRO A 111 4.60 20.86 -8.48
N ALA A 112 4.74 22.17 -8.74
CA ALA A 112 5.62 22.64 -9.80
C ALA A 112 7.09 22.29 -9.50
N PRO A 113 7.89 21.95 -10.52
CA PRO A 113 9.32 21.69 -10.34
C PRO A 113 10.05 22.96 -9.90
N VAL A 114 11.01 22.80 -8.99
CA VAL A 114 12.01 23.81 -8.66
C VAL A 114 13.38 23.25 -9.00
N THR A 115 14.07 23.88 -9.95
CA THR A 115 15.42 23.47 -10.35
C THR A 115 16.45 24.44 -9.77
N GLN A 116 17.39 23.92 -8.97
CA GLN A 116 18.47 24.70 -8.38
C GLN A 116 19.77 23.88 -8.37
N GLY A 117 20.85 24.44 -8.91
CA GLY A 117 22.15 23.76 -8.96
C GLY A 117 22.13 22.47 -9.79
N GLY A 118 21.28 22.41 -10.84
CA GLY A 118 21.12 21.22 -11.68
C GLY A 118 20.25 20.10 -11.07
N ILE A 119 19.68 20.31 -9.89
CA ILE A 119 18.78 19.37 -9.22
C ILE A 119 17.35 19.88 -9.34
N THR A 120 16.46 19.04 -9.85
CA THR A 120 15.01 19.28 -9.91
C THR A 120 14.33 18.66 -8.70
N ARG A 121 13.53 19.47 -7.99
CA ARG A 121 12.74 19.04 -6.84
C ARG A 121 11.27 19.32 -7.03
N TYR A 122 10.45 18.43 -6.51
CA TYR A 122 9.00 18.59 -6.37
C TYR A 122 8.68 18.43 -4.89
N THR A 123 8.22 19.50 -4.25
CA THR A 123 7.96 19.49 -2.80
C THR A 123 6.54 19.92 -2.53
N PHE A 124 5.82 19.09 -1.78
CA PHE A 124 4.61 19.53 -1.10
C PHE A 124 4.90 19.62 0.40
N LYS A 125 4.45 20.70 1.04
CA LYS A 125 4.53 20.90 2.47
C LYS A 125 3.16 21.35 2.98
N ASP A 126 2.63 20.60 3.92
CA ASP A 126 1.42 20.98 4.63
C ASP A 126 1.70 22.17 5.58
N PRO A 127 0.95 23.28 5.47
CA PRO A 127 1.23 24.49 6.25
C PRO A 127 0.91 24.32 7.73
N ASP A 128 -0.06 23.48 8.08
CA ASP A 128 -0.58 23.35 9.45
C ASP A 128 0.28 22.39 10.29
N THR A 129 0.63 21.24 9.73
CA THR A 129 1.42 20.20 10.41
C THR A 129 2.93 20.34 10.15
N GLY A 130 3.31 21.03 9.07
CA GLY A 130 4.69 21.08 8.59
C GLY A 130 5.21 19.76 8.01
N ALA A 131 4.35 18.76 7.82
CA ALA A 131 4.68 17.53 7.10
C ALA A 131 5.03 17.85 5.65
N SER A 132 6.03 17.18 5.09
CA SER A 132 6.43 17.44 3.71
C SER A 132 7.00 16.21 3.02
N ILE A 133 6.67 16.07 1.74
CA ILE A 133 7.23 15.08 0.84
C ILE A 133 8.01 15.80 -0.26
N THR A 134 9.25 15.40 -0.50
CA THR A 134 10.08 15.94 -1.59
C THR A 134 10.56 14.82 -2.49
N LEU A 135 10.23 14.90 -3.78
CA LEU A 135 10.88 14.12 -4.82
C LEU A 135 12.03 14.92 -5.39
N ARG A 136 13.21 14.30 -5.52
CA ARG A 136 14.40 14.91 -6.12
C ARG A 136 15.06 13.97 -7.12
N ASP A 137 15.52 14.51 -8.25
CA ASP A 137 16.32 13.81 -9.28
C ASP A 137 17.80 13.68 -8.91
N PHE A 138 18.09 13.70 -7.61
CA PHE A 138 19.44 13.59 -7.05
C PHE A 138 19.40 12.86 -5.72
N SER A 139 20.37 11.97 -5.51
CA SER A 139 20.66 11.37 -4.21
C SER A 139 22.04 11.80 -3.71
N SER A 140 22.15 12.23 -2.45
CA SER A 140 23.44 12.59 -1.85
C SER A 140 24.43 11.43 -1.75
N SER A 141 23.94 10.19 -1.88
CA SER A 141 24.76 8.97 -1.93
C SER A 141 24.82 8.36 -3.33
N ALA A 142 24.52 9.12 -4.39
CA ALA A 142 24.48 8.58 -5.76
C ALA A 142 25.79 7.88 -6.16
N SER A 143 26.95 8.34 -5.68
CA SER A 143 28.25 7.72 -5.96
C SER A 143 28.43 6.33 -5.33
N SER A 144 27.78 6.04 -4.20
CA SER A 144 27.88 4.76 -3.51
C SER A 144 26.69 3.83 -3.77
N THR A 145 25.51 4.38 -4.07
CA THR A 145 24.28 3.59 -4.27
C THR A 145 23.82 3.52 -5.72
N GLY A 146 24.31 4.39 -6.60
CA GLY A 146 23.82 4.56 -7.98
C GLY A 146 22.43 5.20 -8.07
N ALA A 147 21.85 5.64 -6.96
CA ALA A 147 20.50 6.18 -6.92
C ALA A 147 20.40 7.52 -7.66
N LYS A 148 19.44 7.58 -8.58
CA LYS A 148 19.12 8.78 -9.39
C LYS A 148 17.99 9.58 -8.78
N TRP A 149 17.05 8.93 -8.12
CA TRP A 149 15.94 9.60 -7.45
C TRP A 149 15.96 9.33 -5.96
N ALA A 150 15.49 10.32 -5.20
CA ALA A 150 15.15 10.14 -3.79
C ALA A 150 13.81 10.78 -3.46
N ILE A 151 13.08 10.16 -2.54
CA ILE A 151 11.86 10.70 -1.94
C ILE A 151 12.12 10.91 -0.45
N ASP A 152 12.13 12.16 -0.02
CA ASP A 152 12.28 12.55 1.38
C ASP A 152 10.90 12.73 2.02
N ILE A 153 10.67 12.04 3.14
CA ILE A 153 9.45 12.09 3.95
C ILE A 153 9.81 12.74 5.29
N ASN A 154 9.24 13.92 5.57
CA ASN A 154 9.56 14.68 6.76
C ASN A 154 8.30 14.98 7.56
N LYS A 155 8.39 14.81 8.89
CA LYS A 155 7.34 15.19 9.85
C LYS A 155 5.96 14.55 9.57
N HIS A 156 5.90 13.47 8.80
CA HIS A 156 4.66 12.75 8.55
C HIS A 156 4.20 12.05 9.83
N PRO A 157 2.91 12.17 10.25
CA PRO A 157 2.42 11.59 11.49
C PRO A 157 2.61 10.07 11.58
N ASP A 158 2.46 9.36 10.46
CA ASP A 158 2.72 7.92 10.41
C ASP A 158 4.16 7.56 10.75
N PHE A 159 5.13 8.46 10.66
CA PHE A 159 6.54 8.24 11.05
C PHE A 159 6.84 8.68 12.49
N ALA A 160 5.82 9.02 13.27
CA ALA A 160 5.97 9.26 14.71
C ALA A 160 6.44 7.98 15.42
N MET A 161 7.55 8.11 16.16
CA MET A 161 8.10 7.08 17.04
C MET A 161 7.67 7.30 18.49
N SER A 162 7.86 6.28 19.32
CA SER A 162 7.61 6.38 20.77
C SER A 162 8.36 7.57 21.37
N GLY A 163 7.66 8.38 22.18
CA GLY A 163 8.18 9.63 22.74
C GLY A 163 7.96 10.88 21.86
N GLY A 164 7.14 10.81 20.82
CA GLY A 164 6.71 11.98 20.03
C GLY A 164 7.74 12.50 19.03
N LYS A 165 8.89 11.82 18.88
CA LYS A 165 9.89 12.14 17.86
C LYS A 165 9.37 11.70 16.49
N ILE A 166 9.25 12.62 15.55
CA ILE A 166 8.91 12.29 14.17
C ILE A 166 10.19 12.04 13.38
N SER A 167 10.33 10.84 12.83
CA SER A 167 11.49 10.46 12.02
C SER A 167 11.44 11.10 10.65
N LYS A 168 12.63 11.46 10.14
CA LYS A 168 12.82 11.66 8.71
C LYS A 168 13.03 10.29 8.07
N ALA A 169 12.37 10.06 6.95
CA ALA A 169 12.56 8.87 6.14
C ALA A 169 12.96 9.25 4.72
N GLU A 170 13.74 8.40 4.06
CA GLU A 170 14.21 8.61 2.70
C GLU A 170 14.14 7.29 1.91
N LEU A 171 13.55 7.33 0.72
CA LEU A 171 13.52 6.20 -0.22
C LEU A 171 14.39 6.56 -1.43
N LYS A 172 15.24 5.63 -1.89
CA LYS A 172 16.13 5.85 -3.05
C LYS A 172 15.84 4.91 -4.20
N PHE A 173 16.04 5.36 -5.44
CA PHE A 173 15.74 4.59 -6.65
C PHE A 173 16.87 4.72 -7.67
N LYS A 174 17.31 3.60 -8.27
CA LYS A 174 18.37 3.54 -9.30
C LYS A 174 17.87 2.97 -10.62
#